data_AF-A0A967CZY9-F1
#
_entry.id   AF-A0A967CZY9-F1
#
_cell.length_a   1.000
_cell.length_b   1.000
_cell.length_c   1.000
_cell.angle_alpha   90.00
_cell.angle_beta   90.00
_cell.angle_gamma   90.00
#
_symmetry.space_group_name_H-M   'P 1'
#
loop_
_entity.id
_entity.type
_entity.pdbx_description
1 polymer ?
#
loop_
_entity_poly.entity_id
_entity_poly.type
_entity_poly.pdbx_seq_one_letter_code
_entity_poly.pdbx_strand_id
1 'polypeptide(L)'
;DGISPSFSNDLCPDDLERVMDVLEGAFARMPVLADVGIKRVVNGPITYTIDGAPLVGPIPGKRNAFCIIGLRAGLGEGGGHGWLLAQQIVHGEACYDTWCLDPRRFTGHANVELTSLKAIEDYQNEFRFHFPHEHRPAGRPAKTTPLTPILAAKGAEFTVVNGWERVDYFKPSPDFHPRHMFDFDESFDVIAKEVELVQTKVGLTEVNGFNRIEITGADRHSFLDRMMCGRVQKRDGRVGLGYLLNHHGMIKAEATVANIPASDRGPDRVWYGSAAASEYHDMDWLTSHVRDDEDVQFKSLTNDQTILVLAGPRARDVLSKAARGDWSKDAFPWLSVRECFIGFAPATV
;
A
#
# COMPACT_ATOMS: atom_id res chain seq x y z
N ASP A 1 29.61 3.47 -0.86
CA ASP A 1 30.46 3.69 -2.05
C ASP A 1 30.05 2.75 -3.17
N GLY A 2 29.14 3.21 -4.03
CA GLY A 2 28.48 2.40 -5.06
C GLY A 2 29.22 2.37 -6.40
N ILE A 3 28.49 2.01 -7.46
CA ILE A 3 29.00 2.00 -8.83
C ILE A 3 29.39 3.41 -9.27
N SER A 4 30.55 3.56 -9.91
CA SER A 4 31.00 4.84 -10.47
C SER A 4 29.96 5.42 -11.44
N PRO A 5 29.68 6.73 -11.41
CA PRO A 5 28.86 7.37 -12.44
C PRO A 5 29.40 7.21 -13.88
N SER A 6 30.69 6.88 -14.04
CA SER A 6 31.33 6.62 -15.32
C SER A 6 31.31 5.14 -15.74
N PHE A 7 30.66 4.26 -14.97
CA PHE A 7 30.62 2.83 -15.26
C PHE A 7 29.78 2.54 -16.50
N SER A 8 30.42 2.04 -17.55
CA SER A 8 29.77 1.74 -18.83
C SER A 8 30.55 0.66 -19.57
N ASN A 9 29.84 -0.35 -20.10
CA ASN A 9 30.45 -1.53 -20.75
C ASN A 9 31.53 -2.20 -19.89
N ASP A 10 31.33 -2.21 -18.57
CA ASP A 10 32.30 -2.68 -17.58
C ASP A 10 31.67 -3.74 -16.66
N LEU A 11 32.50 -4.43 -15.88
CA LEU A 11 32.09 -5.44 -14.91
C LEU A 11 32.67 -5.12 -13.53
N CYS A 12 31.96 -5.57 -12.50
CA CYS A 12 32.52 -5.57 -11.15
C CYS A 12 33.66 -6.60 -11.07
N PRO A 13 34.61 -6.44 -10.13
CA PRO A 13 35.63 -7.46 -9.88
C PRO A 13 35.01 -8.84 -9.62
N ASP A 14 35.66 -9.88 -10.13
CA ASP A 14 35.22 -11.25 -9.89
C ASP A 14 35.33 -11.60 -8.39
N ASP A 15 34.35 -12.37 -7.90
CA ASP A 15 34.29 -12.84 -6.52
C ASP A 15 33.66 -14.23 -6.49
N LEU A 16 34.47 -15.23 -6.90
CA LEU A 16 34.05 -16.63 -6.95
C LEU A 16 33.87 -17.24 -5.57
N GLU A 17 34.66 -16.81 -4.58
CA GLU A 17 34.61 -17.33 -3.22
C GLU A 17 33.22 -17.11 -2.60
N ARG A 18 32.60 -15.95 -2.84
CA ARG A 18 31.25 -15.63 -2.35
C ARG A 18 30.14 -16.57 -2.86
N VAL A 19 30.35 -17.24 -4.00
CA VAL A 19 29.34 -18.12 -4.63
C VAL A 19 29.76 -19.59 -4.63
N MET A 20 30.82 -19.94 -3.90
CA MET A 20 31.38 -21.30 -3.94
C MET A 20 30.37 -22.36 -3.50
N ASP A 21 29.63 -22.13 -2.41
CA ASP A 21 28.59 -23.05 -1.92
C ASP A 21 27.52 -23.34 -2.99
N VAL A 22 27.17 -22.34 -3.81
CA VAL A 22 26.20 -22.51 -4.91
C VAL A 22 26.83 -23.32 -6.05
N LEU A 23 28.09 -23.06 -6.39
CA LEU A 23 28.82 -23.79 -7.42
C LEU A 23 29.03 -25.26 -7.04
N GLU A 24 29.33 -25.57 -5.79
CA GLU A 24 29.43 -26.94 -5.28
C GLU A 24 28.11 -27.71 -5.50
N GLY A 25 26.97 -27.08 -5.20
CA GLY A 25 25.65 -27.64 -5.50
C GLY A 25 25.43 -27.90 -6.99
N ALA A 26 25.87 -26.98 -7.85
CA ALA A 26 25.80 -27.14 -9.31
C ALA A 26 26.68 -28.29 -9.80
N PHE A 27 27.89 -28.44 -9.27
CA PHE A 27 28.79 -29.56 -9.58
C PHE A 27 28.24 -30.90 -9.11
N ALA A 28 27.69 -30.96 -7.89
CA ALA A 28 27.02 -32.16 -7.39
C ALA A 28 25.83 -32.57 -8.28
N ARG A 29 25.09 -31.59 -8.81
CA ARG A 29 23.96 -31.83 -9.71
C ARG A 29 24.39 -32.24 -11.12
N MET A 30 25.49 -31.68 -11.64
CA MET A 30 26.02 -31.93 -12.97
C MET A 30 27.55 -32.16 -12.92
N PRO A 31 28.01 -33.37 -12.57
CA PRO A 31 29.42 -33.64 -12.26
C PRO A 31 30.44 -33.28 -13.34
N VAL A 32 30.06 -33.37 -14.62
CA VAL A 32 30.94 -33.00 -15.76
C VAL A 32 31.43 -31.55 -15.68
N LEU A 33 30.72 -30.66 -14.96
CA LEU A 33 31.15 -29.28 -14.75
C LEU A 33 32.46 -29.16 -13.95
N ALA A 34 32.75 -30.12 -13.07
CA ALA A 34 33.98 -30.13 -12.27
C ALA A 34 35.24 -30.39 -13.15
N ASP A 35 35.08 -31.14 -14.24
CA ASP A 35 36.20 -31.52 -15.11
C ASP A 35 36.51 -30.44 -16.17
N VAL A 36 35.48 -29.75 -16.67
CA VAL A 36 35.62 -28.77 -17.77
C VAL A 36 36.16 -27.41 -17.32
N GLY A 37 35.99 -27.06 -16.04
CA GLY A 37 36.47 -25.81 -15.45
C GLY A 37 35.70 -24.54 -15.85
N ILE A 38 36.09 -23.40 -15.27
CA ILE A 38 35.45 -22.10 -15.49
C ILE A 38 36.23 -21.31 -16.55
N LYS A 39 35.58 -21.01 -17.69
CA LYS A 39 36.19 -20.20 -18.76
C LYS A 39 36.19 -18.70 -18.47
N ARG A 40 35.12 -18.17 -17.87
CA ARG A 40 34.92 -16.75 -17.63
C ARG A 40 33.92 -16.55 -16.49
N VAL A 41 34.16 -15.53 -15.67
CA VAL A 41 33.21 -15.01 -14.68
C VAL A 41 32.66 -13.68 -15.19
N VAL A 42 31.37 -13.44 -14.95
CA VAL A 42 30.68 -12.21 -15.32
C VAL A 42 29.96 -11.71 -14.07
N ASN A 43 30.57 -10.73 -13.39
CA ASN A 43 29.96 -10.06 -12.25
C ASN A 43 29.43 -8.70 -12.70
N GLY A 44 28.14 -8.62 -13.01
CA GLY A 44 27.50 -7.41 -13.56
C GLY A 44 26.42 -6.86 -12.63
N PRO A 45 26.19 -5.54 -12.63
CA PRO A 45 25.12 -4.94 -11.87
C PRO A 45 23.74 -5.18 -12.50
N ILE A 46 22.73 -5.41 -11.67
CA ILE A 46 21.32 -5.52 -12.05
C ILE A 46 20.52 -4.59 -11.14
N THR A 47 19.53 -3.89 -11.69
CA THR A 47 18.67 -2.97 -10.93
C THR A 47 17.52 -3.73 -10.27
N TYR A 48 17.39 -3.63 -8.95
CA TYR A 48 16.27 -4.17 -8.18
C TYR A 48 15.43 -3.03 -7.60
N THR A 49 14.13 -3.28 -7.47
CA THR A 49 13.21 -2.48 -6.65
C THR A 49 13.05 -3.13 -5.28
N ILE A 50 12.32 -2.48 -4.38
CA ILE A 50 12.04 -2.98 -3.02
C ILE A 50 11.27 -4.32 -3.00
N ASP A 51 10.53 -4.65 -4.06
CA ASP A 51 9.74 -5.90 -4.17
C ASP A 51 10.18 -6.79 -5.35
N GLY A 52 11.30 -6.46 -6.00
CA GLY A 52 11.81 -7.19 -7.16
C GLY A 52 11.04 -6.96 -8.47
N ALA A 53 9.83 -6.38 -8.44
CA ALA A 53 9.03 -6.11 -9.62
C ALA A 53 9.39 -4.75 -10.25
N PRO A 54 9.40 -4.62 -11.58
CA PRO A 54 9.83 -3.38 -12.23
C PRO A 54 8.86 -2.21 -11.98
N LEU A 55 9.32 -1.01 -12.30
CA LEU A 55 8.52 0.21 -12.32
C LEU A 55 8.29 0.63 -13.76
N VAL A 56 7.04 0.50 -14.21
CA VAL A 56 6.61 0.76 -15.59
C VAL A 56 5.38 1.65 -15.57
N GLY A 57 5.54 2.92 -15.95
CA GLY A 57 4.43 3.86 -16.05
C GLY A 57 4.79 5.31 -15.71
N PRO A 58 3.79 6.15 -15.38
CA PRO A 58 4.02 7.56 -15.08
C PRO A 58 4.82 7.74 -13.79
N ILE A 59 5.75 8.70 -13.80
CA ILE A 59 6.55 9.05 -12.63
C ILE A 59 5.68 9.88 -11.67
N PRO A 60 5.62 9.53 -10.37
CA PRO A 60 4.75 10.21 -9.42
C PRO A 60 5.00 11.72 -9.35
N GLY A 61 3.95 12.53 -9.39
CA GLY A 61 4.02 14.00 -9.30
C GLY A 61 4.74 14.69 -10.48
N LYS A 62 4.98 14.00 -11.60
CA LYS A 62 5.64 14.57 -12.79
C LYS A 62 4.76 14.46 -14.03
N ARG A 63 4.35 15.61 -14.57
CA ARG A 63 3.58 15.67 -15.83
C ARG A 63 4.45 15.23 -17.01
N ASN A 64 3.92 14.34 -17.86
CA ASN A 64 4.55 13.84 -19.08
C ASN A 64 5.94 13.20 -18.87
N ALA A 65 6.18 12.59 -17.71
CA ALA A 65 7.39 11.84 -17.42
C ALA A 65 7.04 10.40 -17.07
N PHE A 66 7.74 9.45 -17.70
CA PHE A 66 7.46 8.02 -17.58
C PHE A 66 8.76 7.27 -17.32
N CYS A 67 8.66 6.08 -16.71
CA CYS A 67 9.81 5.21 -16.48
C CYS A 67 9.52 3.75 -16.87
N ILE A 68 10.61 3.06 -17.21
CA ILE A 68 10.72 1.60 -17.32
C ILE A 68 12.07 1.24 -16.65
N ILE A 69 12.04 1.05 -15.33
CA ILE A 69 13.25 0.91 -14.51
C ILE A 69 13.11 -0.26 -13.52
N GLY A 70 14.22 -0.70 -12.93
CA GLY A 70 14.21 -1.82 -11.97
C GLY A 70 13.93 -3.17 -12.62
N LEU A 71 14.39 -3.38 -13.86
CA LEU A 71 14.18 -4.63 -14.59
C LEU A 71 15.25 -5.65 -14.21
N ARG A 72 14.86 -6.66 -13.43
CA ARG A 72 15.72 -7.78 -13.07
C ARG A 72 16.04 -8.68 -14.27
N ALA A 73 15.02 -9.08 -15.03
CA ALA A 73 15.15 -9.92 -16.22
C ALA A 73 14.85 -9.13 -17.51
N GLY A 74 15.47 -7.96 -17.65
CA GLY A 74 15.13 -6.97 -18.69
C GLY A 74 15.21 -7.47 -20.14
N LEU A 75 16.06 -8.45 -20.44
CA LEU A 75 16.13 -9.04 -21.79
C LEU A 75 14.85 -9.82 -22.14
N GLY A 76 14.32 -10.59 -21.19
CA GLY A 76 13.11 -11.40 -21.39
C GLY A 76 11.82 -10.60 -21.26
N GLU A 77 11.80 -9.62 -20.36
CA GLU A 77 10.59 -8.89 -20.00
C GLU A 77 10.46 -7.53 -20.73
N GLY A 78 11.56 -6.96 -21.21
CA GLY A 78 11.62 -5.58 -21.71
C GLY A 78 10.70 -5.32 -22.91
N GLY A 79 10.54 -6.30 -23.81
CA GLY A 79 9.62 -6.17 -24.95
C GLY A 79 8.16 -6.00 -24.52
N GLY A 80 7.71 -6.80 -23.56
CA GLY A 80 6.35 -6.73 -23.02
C GLY A 80 6.10 -5.44 -22.23
N HIS A 81 7.03 -5.09 -21.32
CA HIS A 81 6.93 -3.84 -20.56
C HIS A 81 6.97 -2.59 -21.44
N GLY A 82 7.82 -2.57 -22.47
CA GLY A 82 7.86 -1.49 -23.45
C GLY A 82 6.55 -1.35 -24.23
N TRP A 83 5.93 -2.46 -24.62
CA TRP A 83 4.63 -2.47 -25.28
C TRP A 83 3.49 -1.97 -24.37
N LEU A 84 3.49 -2.33 -23.08
CA LEU A 84 2.53 -1.81 -22.10
C LEU A 84 2.70 -0.30 -21.88
N LEU A 85 3.94 0.16 -21.71
CA LEU A 85 4.24 1.58 -21.52
C LEU A 85 3.85 2.41 -22.76
N ALA A 86 4.13 1.90 -23.96
CA ALA A 86 3.72 2.56 -25.20
C ALA A 86 2.20 2.75 -25.28
N GLN A 87 1.42 1.74 -24.88
CA GLN A 87 -0.04 1.86 -24.80
C GLN A 87 -0.48 2.91 -23.78
N GLN A 88 0.10 2.92 -22.58
CA GLN A 88 -0.21 3.95 -21.58
C GLN A 88 0.06 5.36 -22.12
N ILE A 89 1.15 5.57 -22.84
CA ILE A 89 1.50 6.88 -23.42
C ILE A 89 0.54 7.27 -24.55
N VAL A 90 0.20 6.35 -25.46
CA VAL A 90 -0.59 6.65 -26.66
C VAL A 90 -2.10 6.65 -26.37
N HIS A 91 -2.57 5.76 -25.52
CA HIS A 91 -3.98 5.49 -25.26
C HIS A 91 -4.42 5.85 -23.84
N GLY A 92 -3.52 6.38 -23.00
CA GLY A 92 -3.78 6.72 -21.60
C GLY A 92 -3.89 5.51 -20.65
N GLU A 93 -3.94 4.28 -21.17
CA GLU A 93 -4.06 3.04 -20.42
C GLU A 93 -3.46 1.88 -21.24
N ALA A 94 -2.98 0.83 -20.58
CA ALA A 94 -2.65 -0.44 -21.24
C ALA A 94 -3.89 -1.37 -21.31
N CYS A 95 -3.85 -2.37 -22.19
CA CYS A 95 -4.92 -3.37 -22.30
C CYS A 95 -5.05 -4.32 -21.09
N TYR A 96 -4.04 -4.36 -20.22
CA TYR A 96 -4.01 -5.16 -19.00
C TYR A 96 -3.86 -4.24 -17.78
N ASP A 97 -4.30 -4.72 -16.62
CA ASP A 97 -4.04 -4.05 -15.35
C ASP A 97 -2.53 -4.06 -15.05
N THR A 98 -1.94 -2.87 -14.94
CA THR A 98 -0.51 -2.66 -14.67
C THR A 98 -0.24 -2.23 -13.24
N TRP A 99 -1.18 -2.40 -12.30
CA TRP A 99 -1.02 -1.95 -10.91
C TRP A 99 0.27 -2.47 -10.25
N CYS A 100 0.62 -3.73 -10.46
CA CYS A 100 1.85 -4.32 -9.90
C CYS A 100 3.14 -3.71 -10.45
N LEU A 101 3.07 -2.98 -11.58
CA LEU A 101 4.19 -2.30 -12.21
C LEU A 101 4.18 -0.79 -11.95
N ASP A 102 3.08 -0.24 -11.42
CA ASP A 102 2.90 1.21 -11.31
C ASP A 102 3.94 1.81 -10.35
N PRO A 103 4.70 2.84 -10.77
CA PRO A 103 5.67 3.50 -9.90
C PRO A 103 5.07 4.13 -8.64
N ARG A 104 3.77 4.49 -8.68
CA ARG A 104 3.04 5.12 -7.55
C ARG A 104 2.63 4.14 -6.46
N ARG A 105 2.92 2.83 -6.61
CA ARG A 105 2.73 1.83 -5.54
C ARG A 105 3.73 2.01 -4.39
N PHE A 106 4.85 2.69 -4.65
CA PHE A 106 5.81 3.08 -3.63
C PHE A 106 5.63 4.55 -3.26
N THR A 107 5.63 4.80 -1.95
CA THR A 107 5.45 6.14 -1.37
C THR A 107 6.71 6.59 -0.64
N GLY A 108 6.63 7.68 0.13
CA GLY A 108 7.78 8.31 0.79
C GLY A 108 8.61 7.43 1.74
N HIS A 109 8.17 6.21 2.05
CA HIS A 109 8.95 5.25 2.84
C HIS A 109 10.06 4.56 2.03
N ALA A 110 9.91 4.43 0.71
CA ALA A 110 10.85 3.75 -0.17
C ALA A 110 12.09 4.61 -0.47
N ASN A 111 12.90 4.87 0.56
CA ASN A 111 14.17 5.56 0.43
C ASN A 111 15.31 4.60 0.05
N VAL A 112 16.50 5.14 -0.21
CA VAL A 112 17.69 4.38 -0.67
C VAL A 112 18.04 3.24 0.29
N GLU A 113 17.99 3.49 1.60
CA GLU A 113 18.35 2.50 2.62
C GLU A 113 17.36 1.33 2.64
N LEU A 114 16.06 1.63 2.71
CA LEU A 114 15.02 0.61 2.71
C LEU A 114 15.05 -0.21 1.42
N THR A 115 15.17 0.46 0.27
CA THR A 115 15.28 -0.23 -1.03
C THR A 115 16.49 -1.13 -1.08
N SER A 116 17.64 -0.72 -0.53
CA SER A 116 18.86 -1.53 -0.52
C SER A 116 18.71 -2.77 0.35
N LEU A 117 18.18 -2.64 1.58
CA LEU A 117 17.93 -3.77 2.48
C LEU A 117 16.96 -4.78 1.88
N LYS A 118 15.87 -4.29 1.28
CA LYS A 118 14.85 -5.14 0.66
C LYS A 118 15.30 -5.77 -0.66
N ALA A 119 16.08 -5.07 -1.48
CA ALA A 119 16.66 -5.64 -2.69
C ALA A 119 17.60 -6.80 -2.38
N ILE A 120 18.41 -6.70 -1.31
CA ILE A 120 19.25 -7.80 -0.83
C ILE A 120 18.39 -8.98 -0.39
N GLU A 121 17.35 -8.73 0.41
CA GLU A 121 16.42 -9.77 0.87
C GLU A 121 15.67 -10.44 -0.29
N ASP A 122 15.25 -9.68 -1.31
CA ASP A 122 14.61 -10.23 -2.50
C ASP A 122 15.57 -11.10 -3.31
N TYR A 123 16.81 -10.63 -3.55
CA TYR A 123 17.85 -11.40 -4.23
C TYR A 123 18.13 -12.74 -3.53
N GLN A 124 18.23 -12.75 -2.20
CA GLN A 124 18.43 -13.96 -1.40
C GLN A 124 17.27 -14.97 -1.54
N ASN A 125 16.07 -14.50 -1.91
CA ASN A 125 14.85 -15.29 -1.99
C ASN A 125 14.33 -15.48 -3.43
N GLU A 126 15.12 -15.12 -4.44
CA GLU A 126 14.70 -15.13 -5.84
C GLU A 126 14.21 -16.50 -6.33
N PHE A 127 14.86 -17.57 -5.87
CA PHE A 127 14.51 -18.96 -6.22
C PHE A 127 13.92 -19.76 -5.06
N ARG A 128 13.43 -19.08 -4.02
CA ARG A 128 12.69 -19.71 -2.90
C ARG A 128 11.19 -19.75 -3.22
N PHE A 129 10.47 -20.68 -2.61
CA PHE A 129 9.02 -20.62 -2.61
C PHE A 129 8.58 -19.43 -1.77
N HIS A 130 7.75 -18.57 -2.34
CA HIS A 130 7.09 -17.48 -1.61
C HIS A 130 5.77 -18.02 -1.14
N PHE A 131 5.60 -18.12 0.18
CA PHE A 131 4.37 -18.67 0.74
C PHE A 131 3.33 -17.56 0.94
N PRO A 132 2.02 -17.91 0.86
CA PRO A 132 0.97 -17.00 1.30
C PRO A 132 1.25 -16.50 2.72
N HIS A 133 0.94 -15.23 2.98
CA HIS A 133 1.12 -14.57 4.29
C HIS A 133 2.57 -14.52 4.81
N GLU A 134 3.57 -14.80 3.96
CA GLU A 134 4.97 -14.58 4.30
C GLU A 134 5.29 -13.08 4.36
N HIS A 135 5.83 -12.62 5.49
CA HIS A 135 6.22 -11.22 5.68
C HIS A 135 7.67 -11.12 6.12
N ARG A 136 8.50 -10.61 5.22
CA ARG A 136 9.95 -10.65 5.40
C ARG A 136 10.47 -9.47 6.24
N PRO A 137 11.48 -9.69 7.12
CA PRO A 137 11.86 -8.75 8.17
C PRO A 137 12.70 -7.56 7.72
N ALA A 138 13.42 -7.62 6.58
CA ALA A 138 14.38 -6.57 6.23
C ALA A 138 13.71 -5.20 6.13
N GLY A 139 14.31 -4.18 6.77
CA GLY A 139 13.80 -2.81 6.76
C GLY A 139 12.54 -2.55 7.60
N ARG A 140 12.07 -3.51 8.40
CA ARG A 140 10.94 -3.33 9.32
C ARG A 140 11.39 -2.93 10.73
N PRO A 141 10.64 -2.05 11.42
CA PRO A 141 9.44 -1.34 10.94
C PRO A 141 9.78 -0.06 10.16
N ALA A 142 9.09 0.19 9.04
CA ALA A 142 9.30 1.38 8.20
C ALA A 142 8.35 2.55 8.54
N LYS A 143 7.04 2.28 8.65
CA LYS A 143 6.02 3.24 9.11
C LYS A 143 5.19 2.64 10.23
N THR A 144 5.06 3.37 11.33
CA THR A 144 4.32 2.96 12.53
C THR A 144 3.38 4.05 12.99
N THR A 145 2.44 3.71 13.86
CA THR A 145 1.56 4.67 14.54
C THR A 145 1.88 4.70 16.04
N PRO A 146 1.35 5.66 16.80
CA PRO A 146 1.44 5.64 18.26
C PRO A 146 0.82 4.38 18.90
N LEU A 147 -0.03 3.64 18.17
CA LEU A 147 -0.66 2.41 18.66
C LEU A 147 0.19 1.17 18.41
N THR A 148 1.13 1.19 17.47
CA THR A 148 2.00 0.04 17.17
C THR A 148 2.64 -0.59 18.43
N PRO A 149 3.34 0.16 19.32
CA PRO A 149 3.91 -0.44 20.53
C PRO A 149 2.85 -0.95 21.52
N ILE A 150 1.68 -0.31 21.59
CA ILE A 150 0.57 -0.73 22.46
C ILE A 150 -0.02 -2.05 21.97
N LEU A 151 -0.18 -2.21 20.66
CA LEU A 151 -0.71 -3.41 20.01
C LEU A 151 0.30 -4.55 20.09
N ALA A 152 1.59 -4.28 19.88
CA ALA A 152 2.68 -5.25 20.07
C ALA A 152 2.68 -5.81 21.50
N ALA A 153 2.54 -4.95 22.51
CA ALA A 153 2.43 -5.36 23.92
C ALA A 153 1.17 -6.21 24.22
N LYS A 154 0.16 -6.16 23.35
CA LYS A 154 -1.05 -7.01 23.41
C LYS A 154 -0.90 -8.31 22.61
N GLY A 155 0.29 -8.58 22.05
CA GLY A 155 0.55 -9.78 21.27
C GLY A 155 0.15 -9.68 19.80
N ALA A 156 -0.01 -8.46 19.25
CA ALA A 156 -0.26 -8.31 17.82
C ALA A 156 0.89 -8.88 16.98
N GLU A 157 0.54 -9.66 15.97
CA GLU A 157 1.40 -10.00 14.83
C GLU A 157 1.18 -8.97 13.72
N PHE A 158 2.24 -8.57 13.04
CA PHE A 158 2.19 -7.47 12.07
C PHE A 158 2.51 -7.92 10.65
N THR A 159 1.73 -7.41 9.71
CA THR A 159 1.99 -7.41 8.27
C THR A 159 2.41 -6.01 7.81
N VAL A 160 2.79 -5.87 6.53
CA VAL A 160 3.18 -4.59 5.91
C VAL A 160 2.27 -4.24 4.75
N VAL A 161 1.70 -3.03 4.77
CA VAL A 161 0.97 -2.46 3.64
C VAL A 161 1.47 -1.05 3.34
N ASN A 162 2.06 -0.82 2.16
CA ASN A 162 2.65 0.48 1.78
C ASN A 162 3.58 1.06 2.87
N GLY A 163 4.43 0.20 3.43
CA GLY A 163 5.38 0.51 4.51
C GLY A 163 4.79 0.52 5.93
N TRP A 164 3.47 0.49 6.10
CA TRP A 164 2.81 0.51 7.40
C TRP A 164 2.75 -0.85 8.07
N GLU A 165 3.20 -0.91 9.33
CA GLU A 165 3.04 -2.06 10.23
C GLU A 165 1.58 -2.21 10.65
N ARG A 166 0.85 -3.13 10.02
CA ARG A 166 -0.58 -3.35 10.24
C ARG A 166 -0.80 -4.63 11.03
N VAL A 167 -1.68 -4.61 12.03
CA VAL A 167 -2.03 -5.82 12.77
C VAL A 167 -2.72 -6.80 11.82
N ASP A 168 -2.20 -8.02 11.78
CA ASP A 168 -2.79 -9.13 11.03
C ASP A 168 -3.73 -9.94 11.94
N TYR A 169 -3.22 -10.37 13.10
CA TYR A 169 -3.98 -11.05 14.16
C TYR A 169 -3.32 -10.88 15.53
N PHE A 170 -3.98 -11.26 16.61
CA PHE A 170 -3.41 -11.30 17.97
C PHE A 170 -3.00 -12.72 18.35
N LYS A 171 -1.73 -12.89 18.70
CA LYS A 171 -1.17 -14.18 19.06
C LYS A 171 -1.75 -14.72 20.38
N PRO A 172 -2.06 -16.03 20.46
CA PRO A 172 -2.50 -16.67 21.70
C PRO A 172 -1.37 -16.77 22.74
N SER A 173 -0.11 -16.75 22.30
CA SER A 173 1.08 -16.74 23.16
C SER A 173 2.26 -16.06 22.46
N PRO A 174 3.30 -15.60 23.19
CA PRO A 174 4.48 -14.96 22.59
C PRO A 174 5.22 -15.85 21.57
N ASP A 175 5.26 -17.17 21.81
CA ASP A 175 5.97 -18.15 20.99
C ASP A 175 5.12 -18.70 19.82
N PHE A 176 3.91 -18.17 19.62
CA PHE A 176 3.05 -18.60 18.53
C PHE A 176 3.57 -18.08 17.19
N HIS A 177 4.01 -19.00 16.34
CA HIS A 177 4.45 -18.73 14.98
C HIS A 177 3.83 -19.77 14.04
N PRO A 178 2.81 -19.40 13.24
CA PRO A 178 2.21 -20.33 12.28
C PRO A 178 3.23 -20.70 11.21
N ARG A 179 3.12 -21.92 10.69
CA ARG A 179 4.01 -22.37 9.62
C ARG A 179 3.51 -21.85 8.28
N HIS A 180 4.42 -21.34 7.48
CA HIS A 180 4.13 -20.98 6.10
C HIS A 180 3.84 -22.22 5.25
N MET A 181 2.64 -22.29 4.67
CA MET A 181 2.17 -23.37 3.81
C MET A 181 1.10 -22.89 2.82
N PHE A 182 0.75 -23.74 1.85
CA PHE A 182 -0.26 -23.44 0.82
C PHE A 182 -1.69 -23.88 1.20
N ASP A 183 -1.91 -24.20 2.48
CA ASP A 183 -3.20 -24.62 3.05
C ASP A 183 -3.46 -23.80 4.33
N PHE A 184 -4.58 -24.03 5.01
CA PHE A 184 -4.85 -23.44 6.32
C PHE A 184 -3.77 -23.81 7.35
N ASP A 185 -3.23 -22.78 8.01
CA ASP A 185 -2.22 -22.91 9.04
C ASP A 185 -2.81 -22.76 10.45
N GLU A 186 -1.93 -22.71 11.45
CA GLU A 186 -2.33 -22.59 12.86
C GLU A 186 -3.05 -21.26 13.18
N SER A 187 -2.99 -20.24 12.31
CA SER A 187 -3.66 -18.95 12.51
C SER A 187 -5.17 -19.02 12.24
N PHE A 188 -5.65 -20.04 11.51
CA PHE A 188 -7.05 -20.16 11.11
C PHE A 188 -8.02 -20.07 12.29
N ASP A 189 -7.79 -20.86 13.34
CA ASP A 189 -8.63 -20.87 14.54
C ASP A 189 -8.47 -19.62 15.40
N VAL A 190 -7.33 -18.93 15.31
CA VAL A 190 -7.09 -17.65 16.01
C VAL A 190 -7.95 -16.57 15.37
N ILE A 191 -7.88 -16.45 14.04
CA ILE A 191 -8.66 -15.48 13.27
C ILE A 191 -10.16 -15.79 13.37
N ALA A 192 -10.55 -17.07 13.33
CA ALA A 192 -11.96 -17.47 13.49
C ALA A 192 -12.57 -16.95 14.81
N LYS A 193 -11.81 -16.96 15.91
CA LYS A 193 -12.25 -16.40 17.19
C LYS A 193 -12.37 -14.88 17.14
N GLU A 194 -11.47 -14.17 16.47
CA GLU A 194 -11.59 -12.72 16.29
C GLU A 194 -12.85 -12.36 15.50
N VAL A 195 -13.13 -13.11 14.43
CA VAL A 195 -14.36 -12.97 13.63
C VAL A 195 -15.60 -13.22 14.48
N GLU A 196 -15.64 -14.30 15.28
CA GLU A 196 -16.74 -14.60 16.19
C GLU A 196 -16.96 -13.46 17.20
N LEU A 197 -15.88 -12.90 17.77
CA LEU A 197 -15.95 -11.79 18.73
C LEU A 197 -16.52 -10.52 18.10
N VAL A 198 -16.16 -10.18 16.86
CA VAL A 198 -16.73 -9.04 16.15
C VAL A 198 -18.22 -9.29 15.84
N GLN A 199 -18.58 -10.51 15.42
CA GLN A 199 -19.96 -10.85 15.09
C GLN A 199 -20.90 -10.83 16.31
N THR A 200 -20.42 -11.32 17.46
CA THR A 200 -21.25 -11.54 18.65
C THR A 200 -21.10 -10.45 19.72
N LYS A 201 -20.00 -9.68 19.71
CA LYS A 201 -19.67 -8.69 20.74
C LYS A 201 -19.26 -7.35 20.12
N VAL A 202 -17.99 -6.97 20.25
CA VAL A 202 -17.39 -5.75 19.73
C VAL A 202 -15.89 -5.96 19.59
N GLY A 203 -15.35 -5.58 18.46
CA GLY A 203 -13.91 -5.53 18.20
C GLY A 203 -13.46 -4.11 17.90
N LEU A 204 -12.19 -3.85 18.19
CA LEU A 204 -11.51 -2.61 17.84
C LEU A 204 -10.25 -2.99 17.07
N THR A 205 -10.07 -2.43 15.89
CA THR A 205 -8.84 -2.59 15.11
C THR A 205 -8.39 -1.27 14.53
N GLU A 206 -7.09 -1.15 14.27
CA GLU A 206 -6.52 -0.01 13.57
C GLU A 206 -6.56 -0.24 12.07
N VAL A 207 -6.92 0.80 11.31
CA VAL A 207 -6.79 0.81 9.85
C VAL A 207 -5.73 1.84 9.49
N ASN A 208 -4.50 1.54 9.90
CA ASN A 208 -3.36 2.40 9.63
C ASN A 208 -3.00 2.38 8.15
N GLY A 209 -2.46 3.51 7.69
CA GLY A 209 -2.02 3.67 6.32
C GLY A 209 -3.09 3.83 5.27
N PHE A 210 -4.39 3.65 5.58
CA PHE A 210 -5.50 4.02 4.67
C PHE A 210 -5.23 5.38 4.05
N ASN A 211 -5.36 5.51 2.74
CA ASN A 211 -5.10 6.78 2.09
C ASN A 211 -6.18 7.78 2.51
N ARG A 212 -5.79 9.02 2.78
CA ARG A 212 -6.67 10.07 3.29
C ARG A 212 -6.35 11.38 2.61
N ILE A 213 -7.33 11.97 1.96
CA ILE A 213 -7.20 13.25 1.27
C ILE A 213 -8.34 14.16 1.71
N GLU A 214 -8.00 15.35 2.19
CA GLU A 214 -8.95 16.44 2.34
C GLU A 214 -9.09 17.17 1.02
N ILE A 215 -10.34 17.34 0.57
CA ILE A 215 -10.69 18.03 -0.67
C ILE A 215 -11.53 19.27 -0.31
N THR A 216 -11.02 20.43 -0.69
CA THR A 216 -11.63 21.75 -0.46
C THR A 216 -11.80 22.50 -1.79
N GLY A 217 -12.37 23.70 -1.74
CA GLY A 217 -12.68 24.52 -2.91
C GLY A 217 -14.15 24.49 -3.30
N ALA A 218 -14.58 25.52 -4.02
CA ALA A 218 -15.98 25.71 -4.44
C ALA A 218 -16.46 24.61 -5.40
N ASP A 219 -15.56 24.04 -6.21
CA ASP A 219 -15.88 23.05 -7.24
C ASP A 219 -15.67 21.59 -6.79
N ARG A 220 -15.35 21.33 -5.51
CA ARG A 220 -15.04 19.98 -5.03
C ARG A 220 -16.12 18.94 -5.37
N HIS A 221 -17.40 19.30 -5.30
CA HIS A 221 -18.49 18.37 -5.58
C HIS A 221 -18.72 18.15 -7.07
N SER A 222 -18.64 19.21 -7.90
CA SER A 222 -18.75 19.09 -9.35
C SER A 222 -17.57 18.31 -9.92
N PHE A 223 -16.37 18.56 -9.40
CA PHE A 223 -15.17 17.79 -9.70
C PHE A 223 -15.34 16.29 -9.38
N LEU A 224 -15.74 15.94 -8.15
CA LEU A 224 -15.94 14.53 -7.78
C LEU A 224 -17.04 13.86 -8.59
N ASP A 225 -18.14 14.57 -8.89
CA ASP A 225 -19.24 14.08 -9.73
C ASP A 225 -18.81 13.78 -11.17
N ARG A 226 -17.81 14.52 -11.68
CA ARG A 226 -17.18 14.27 -12.98
C ARG A 226 -16.20 13.09 -12.94
N MET A 227 -15.53 12.89 -11.82
CA MET A 227 -14.46 11.89 -11.65
C MET A 227 -14.98 10.49 -11.29
N MET A 228 -16.10 10.41 -10.57
CA MET A 228 -16.63 9.16 -10.04
C MET A 228 -17.85 8.69 -10.82
N CYS A 229 -17.98 7.38 -11.01
CA CYS A 229 -19.23 6.82 -11.49
C CYS A 229 -20.24 6.60 -10.35
N GLY A 230 -21.53 6.75 -10.68
CA GLY A 230 -22.62 6.70 -9.71
C GLY A 230 -22.91 8.07 -9.08
N ARG A 231 -23.88 8.09 -8.17
CA ARG A 231 -24.28 9.34 -7.51
C ARG A 231 -23.33 9.66 -6.37
N VAL A 232 -22.47 10.68 -6.54
CA VAL A 232 -21.63 11.19 -5.46
C VAL A 232 -22.51 11.78 -4.36
N GLN A 233 -22.25 11.40 -3.11
CA GLN A 233 -22.92 11.99 -1.96
C GLN A 233 -22.44 13.43 -1.78
N LYS A 234 -23.35 14.39 -1.78
CA LYS A 234 -23.06 15.84 -1.65
C LYS A 234 -23.64 16.44 -0.37
N ARG A 235 -24.45 15.68 0.37
CA ARG A 235 -25.12 16.17 1.58
C ARG A 235 -24.16 16.19 2.76
N ASP A 236 -24.11 17.31 3.46
CA ASP A 236 -23.36 17.47 4.71
C ASP A 236 -23.73 16.41 5.75
N GLY A 237 -22.72 15.95 6.48
CA GLY A 237 -22.84 14.93 7.51
C GLY A 237 -23.13 13.54 6.95
N ARG A 238 -22.96 13.31 5.64
CA ARG A 238 -23.19 12.02 4.98
C ARG A 238 -21.94 11.49 4.30
N VAL A 239 -21.86 10.16 4.32
CA VAL A 239 -20.82 9.38 3.63
C VAL A 239 -21.42 8.72 2.38
N GLY A 240 -20.61 8.61 1.34
CA GLY A 240 -20.88 7.84 0.13
C GLY A 240 -19.66 7.02 -0.28
N LEU A 241 -19.87 6.14 -1.25
CA LEU A 241 -18.83 5.35 -1.91
C LEU A 241 -18.86 5.72 -3.39
N GLY A 242 -17.69 5.91 -3.99
CA GLY A 242 -17.54 6.22 -5.41
C GLY A 242 -16.36 5.49 -6.02
N TYR A 243 -16.42 5.31 -7.34
CA TYR A 243 -15.37 4.65 -8.10
C TYR A 243 -14.80 5.62 -9.13
N LEU A 244 -13.50 5.86 -9.09
CA LEU A 244 -12.80 6.62 -10.12
C LEU A 244 -12.70 5.77 -11.37
N LEU A 245 -13.07 6.32 -12.53
CA LEU A 245 -12.94 5.64 -13.80
C LEU A 245 -11.92 6.33 -14.70
N ASN A 246 -11.31 5.57 -15.61
CA ASN A 246 -10.65 6.14 -16.78
C ASN A 246 -11.65 6.42 -17.92
N HIS A 247 -11.17 6.98 -19.03
CA HIS A 247 -11.99 7.27 -20.21
C HIS A 247 -12.48 6.03 -20.97
N HIS A 248 -11.95 4.84 -20.66
CA HIS A 248 -12.40 3.54 -21.18
C HIS A 248 -13.47 2.89 -20.29
N GLY A 249 -13.83 3.50 -19.15
CA GLY A 249 -14.79 2.96 -18.20
C GLY A 249 -14.22 1.93 -17.21
N MET A 250 -12.89 1.81 -17.11
CA MET A 250 -12.20 0.91 -16.18
C MET A 250 -12.03 1.57 -14.81
N ILE A 251 -12.16 0.79 -13.74
CA ILE A 251 -12.01 1.25 -12.37
C ILE A 251 -10.53 1.52 -12.07
N LYS A 252 -10.24 2.73 -11.59
CA LYS A 252 -8.91 3.18 -11.18
C LYS A 252 -8.74 3.25 -9.68
N ALA A 253 -9.82 3.55 -8.95
CA ALA A 253 -9.85 3.50 -7.50
C ALA A 253 -11.29 3.35 -7.01
N GLU A 254 -11.43 2.86 -5.78
CA GLU A 254 -12.65 2.97 -4.98
C GLU A 254 -12.34 3.88 -3.79
N ALA A 255 -13.26 4.79 -3.48
CA ALA A 255 -13.09 5.72 -2.38
C ALA A 255 -14.37 5.97 -1.59
N THR A 256 -14.20 6.03 -0.28
CA THR A 256 -15.18 6.58 0.64
C THR A 256 -15.08 8.11 0.61
N VAL A 257 -16.22 8.76 0.47
CA VAL A 257 -16.37 10.22 0.37
C VAL A 257 -17.27 10.67 1.52
N ALA A 258 -16.70 11.37 2.50
CA ALA A 258 -17.43 11.88 3.66
C ALA A 258 -17.50 13.42 3.60
N ASN A 259 -18.72 13.96 3.61
CA ASN A 259 -18.95 15.40 3.51
C ASN A 259 -19.01 16.01 4.90
N ILE A 260 -17.95 16.68 5.30
CA ILE A 260 -17.81 17.29 6.63
C ILE A 260 -18.20 18.76 6.49
N PRO A 261 -19.29 19.20 7.16
CA PRO A 261 -19.69 20.61 7.12
C PRO A 261 -18.67 21.50 7.83
N ALA A 262 -18.74 22.80 7.54
CA ALA A 262 -17.92 23.79 8.24
C ALA A 262 -18.17 23.77 9.76
N SER A 263 -17.10 23.93 10.53
CA SER A 263 -17.12 23.92 11.99
C SER A 263 -16.00 24.81 12.54
N ASP A 264 -15.80 24.76 13.86
CA ASP A 264 -14.63 25.35 14.52
C ASP A 264 -13.31 24.67 14.13
N ARG A 265 -13.36 23.49 13.47
CA ARG A 265 -12.19 22.73 13.02
C ARG A 265 -11.81 22.99 11.55
N GLY A 266 -12.57 23.80 10.83
CA GLY A 266 -12.25 24.18 9.46
C GLY A 266 -13.47 24.44 8.58
N PRO A 267 -13.25 24.81 7.31
CA PRO A 267 -14.32 24.97 6.34
C PRO A 267 -15.00 23.64 6.01
N ASP A 268 -16.08 23.73 5.25
CA ASP A 268 -16.73 22.58 4.64
C ASP A 268 -15.77 21.90 3.67
N ARG A 269 -15.72 20.58 3.75
CA ARG A 269 -14.73 19.79 3.02
C ARG A 269 -15.20 18.37 2.81
N VAL A 270 -14.58 17.73 1.83
CA VAL A 270 -14.73 16.30 1.62
C VAL A 270 -13.51 15.59 2.18
N TRP A 271 -13.75 14.57 3.01
CA TRP A 271 -12.74 13.59 3.34
C TRP A 271 -12.87 12.42 2.36
N TYR A 272 -11.80 12.19 1.61
CA TYR A 272 -11.64 11.09 0.67
C TYR A 272 -10.74 10.03 1.30
N GLY A 273 -11.21 8.78 1.31
CA GLY A 273 -10.49 7.67 1.87
C GLY A 273 -10.44 6.46 0.95
N SER A 274 -9.25 5.91 0.70
CA SER A 274 -9.03 4.76 -0.18
C SER A 274 -7.91 3.85 0.32
N ALA A 275 -7.58 2.81 -0.46
CA ALA A 275 -6.60 1.81 -0.08
C ALA A 275 -5.23 2.44 0.29
N ALA A 276 -4.56 1.88 1.29
CA ALA A 276 -3.26 2.37 1.73
C ALA A 276 -2.21 2.39 0.60
N ALA A 277 -2.25 1.38 -0.27
CA ALA A 277 -1.33 1.26 -1.40
C ALA A 277 -1.57 2.27 -2.52
N SER A 278 -2.76 2.91 -2.58
CA SER A 278 -3.10 3.87 -3.64
C SER A 278 -2.84 5.33 -3.25
N GLU A 279 -2.07 5.59 -2.19
CA GLU A 279 -1.79 6.94 -1.68
C GLU A 279 -1.29 7.90 -2.77
N TYR A 280 -0.20 7.55 -3.47
CA TYR A 280 0.33 8.40 -4.55
C TYR A 280 -0.48 8.25 -5.84
N HIS A 281 -1.02 7.06 -6.11
CA HIS A 281 -1.85 6.82 -7.29
C HIS A 281 -3.06 7.76 -7.31
N ASP A 282 -3.84 7.79 -6.24
CA ASP A 282 -5.07 8.56 -6.16
C ASP A 282 -4.78 10.05 -6.08
N MET A 283 -3.74 10.47 -5.35
CA MET A 283 -3.33 11.87 -5.29
C MET A 283 -2.96 12.39 -6.68
N ASP A 284 -2.13 11.65 -7.43
CA ASP A 284 -1.76 12.02 -8.79
C ASP A 284 -2.95 11.96 -9.75
N TRP A 285 -3.82 10.95 -9.62
CA TRP A 285 -5.01 10.82 -10.45
C TRP A 285 -5.97 11.99 -10.25
N LEU A 286 -6.28 12.35 -9.00
CA LEU A 286 -7.15 13.49 -8.70
C LEU A 286 -6.52 14.80 -9.16
N THR A 287 -5.24 15.04 -8.83
CA THR A 287 -4.54 16.29 -9.18
C THR A 287 -4.41 16.48 -10.68
N SER A 288 -4.10 15.43 -11.44
CA SER A 288 -3.93 15.51 -12.90
C SER A 288 -5.23 15.76 -13.68
N HIS A 289 -6.38 15.58 -13.04
CA HIS A 289 -7.69 15.77 -13.66
C HIS A 289 -8.39 17.06 -13.25
N VAL A 290 -7.77 17.89 -12.40
CA VAL A 290 -8.24 19.26 -12.12
C VAL A 290 -8.07 20.10 -13.39
N ARG A 291 -9.12 20.82 -13.77
CA ARG A 291 -9.09 21.76 -14.89
C ARG A 291 -8.60 23.12 -14.42
N ASP A 292 -8.02 23.91 -15.33
CA ASP A 292 -7.45 25.23 -15.01
C ASP A 292 -8.49 26.23 -14.44
N ASP A 293 -9.78 25.99 -14.68
CA ASP A 293 -10.91 26.81 -14.23
C ASP A 293 -11.64 26.27 -12.98
N GLU A 294 -11.20 25.14 -12.42
CA GLU A 294 -11.81 24.53 -11.22
C GLU A 294 -11.11 24.99 -9.93
N ASP A 295 -11.90 25.44 -8.95
CA ASP A 295 -11.43 25.71 -7.59
C ASP A 295 -11.51 24.44 -6.74
N VAL A 296 -10.42 23.65 -6.75
CA VAL A 296 -10.26 22.43 -5.95
C VAL A 296 -8.84 22.34 -5.39
N GLN A 297 -8.72 22.04 -4.09
CA GLN A 297 -7.42 21.81 -3.44
C GLN A 297 -7.42 20.49 -2.70
N PHE A 298 -6.27 19.80 -2.75
CA PHE A 298 -6.04 18.54 -2.07
C PHE A 298 -5.00 18.68 -0.97
N LYS A 299 -5.24 18.08 0.18
CA LYS A 299 -4.27 17.92 1.25
C LYS A 299 -4.23 16.47 1.70
N SER A 300 -3.05 15.85 1.65
CA SER A 300 -2.88 14.52 2.24
C SER A 300 -3.02 14.60 3.77
N LEU A 301 -3.81 13.71 4.33
CA LEU A 301 -3.98 13.50 5.77
C LEU A 301 -3.44 12.13 6.20
N THR A 302 -2.73 11.42 5.31
CA THR A 302 -2.28 10.04 5.54
C THR A 302 -1.40 9.92 6.78
N ASN A 303 -0.54 10.90 7.04
CA ASN A 303 0.33 10.93 8.23
C ASN A 303 -0.22 11.77 9.39
N ASP A 304 -1.29 12.53 9.17
CA ASP A 304 -1.88 13.43 10.17
C ASP A 304 -2.98 12.76 11.00
N GLN A 305 -3.53 11.63 10.50
CA GLN A 305 -4.66 10.95 11.09
C GLN A 305 -4.43 9.44 11.20
N THR A 306 -4.87 8.87 12.33
CA THR A 306 -5.01 7.43 12.55
C THR A 306 -6.50 7.07 12.50
N ILE A 307 -6.83 5.90 11.92
CA ILE A 307 -8.19 5.38 11.87
C ILE A 307 -8.32 4.18 12.80
N LEU A 308 -9.37 4.20 13.61
CA LEU A 308 -9.82 3.06 14.40
C LEU A 308 -11.19 2.62 13.90
N VAL A 309 -11.36 1.32 13.70
CA VAL A 309 -12.65 0.70 13.40
C VAL A 309 -13.16 0.02 14.66
N LEU A 310 -14.32 0.48 15.14
CA LEU A 310 -15.08 -0.14 16.21
C LEU A 310 -16.32 -0.82 15.60
N ALA A 311 -16.33 -2.15 15.60
CA ALA A 311 -17.36 -2.93 14.91
C ALA A 311 -17.96 -4.02 15.81
N GLY A 312 -19.20 -4.42 15.51
CA GLY A 312 -19.93 -5.46 16.22
C GLY A 312 -21.22 -4.95 16.88
N PRO A 313 -22.13 -5.85 17.30
CA PRO A 313 -23.44 -5.48 17.85
C PRO A 313 -23.37 -4.60 19.10
N ARG A 314 -22.25 -4.62 19.84
CA ARG A 314 -22.03 -3.81 21.05
C ARG A 314 -21.22 -2.53 20.81
N ALA A 315 -20.90 -2.18 19.55
CA ALA A 315 -20.09 -1.00 19.21
C ALA A 315 -20.69 0.31 19.73
N ARG A 316 -22.00 0.50 19.59
CA ARG A 316 -22.69 1.71 20.10
C ARG A 316 -22.60 1.84 21.62
N ASP A 317 -22.66 0.74 22.37
CA ASP A 317 -22.54 0.77 23.82
C ASP A 317 -21.17 1.28 24.25
N VAL A 318 -20.11 0.85 23.55
CA VAL A 318 -18.73 1.32 23.79
C VAL A 318 -18.60 2.78 23.40
N LEU A 319 -19.04 3.16 22.20
CA LEU A 319 -18.94 4.53 21.71
C LEU A 319 -19.70 5.53 22.60
N SER A 320 -20.92 5.18 23.04
CA SER A 320 -21.74 6.05 23.89
C SER A 320 -21.15 6.24 25.29
N LYS A 321 -20.34 5.29 25.77
CA LYS A 321 -19.60 5.43 27.04
C LYS A 321 -18.34 6.28 26.89
N ALA A 322 -17.71 6.24 25.72
CA ALA A 322 -16.45 6.92 25.44
C ALA A 322 -16.64 8.35 24.90
N ALA A 323 -17.81 8.66 24.32
CA ALA A 323 -18.05 9.90 23.59
C ALA A 323 -19.37 10.54 24.02
N ARG A 324 -19.35 11.87 24.15
CA ARG A 324 -20.58 12.65 24.39
C ARG A 324 -21.45 12.69 23.12
N GLY A 325 -22.73 12.95 23.30
CA GLY A 325 -23.71 13.07 22.23
C GLY A 325 -24.58 11.84 22.06
N ASP A 326 -25.61 11.96 21.23
CA ASP A 326 -26.49 10.85 20.88
C ASP A 326 -25.87 10.04 19.72
N TRP A 327 -25.72 8.74 19.95
CA TRP A 327 -25.18 7.74 19.01
C TRP A 327 -26.21 6.65 18.67
N SER A 328 -27.48 6.89 19.02
CA SER A 328 -28.60 6.04 18.62
C SER A 328 -28.69 5.94 17.09
N LYS A 329 -29.40 4.92 16.61
CA LYS A 329 -29.62 4.72 15.17
C LYS A 329 -30.29 5.92 14.50
N ASP A 330 -31.15 6.62 15.22
CA ASP A 330 -31.93 7.73 14.68
C ASP A 330 -31.11 9.01 14.63
N ALA A 331 -30.28 9.27 15.65
CA ALA A 331 -29.41 10.44 15.71
C ALA A 331 -28.13 10.29 14.86
N PHE A 332 -27.61 9.07 14.72
CA PHE A 332 -26.44 8.75 13.90
C PHE A 332 -26.74 7.55 13.00
N PRO A 333 -27.54 7.75 11.93
CA PRO A 333 -27.94 6.68 11.03
C PRO A 333 -26.77 6.20 10.16
N TRP A 334 -26.97 5.06 9.50
CA TRP A 334 -25.99 4.48 8.58
C TRP A 334 -25.48 5.50 7.55
N LEU A 335 -24.16 5.48 7.29
CA LEU A 335 -23.44 6.42 6.41
C LEU A 335 -23.61 7.90 6.81
N SER A 336 -23.46 8.17 8.10
CA SER A 336 -23.32 9.52 8.63
C SER A 336 -21.86 9.79 8.99
N VAL A 337 -21.46 11.05 8.96
CA VAL A 337 -20.17 11.52 9.45
C VAL A 337 -20.39 12.70 10.38
N ARG A 338 -19.65 12.76 11.48
CA ARG A 338 -19.71 13.88 12.42
C ARG A 338 -18.36 14.10 13.09
N GLU A 339 -17.99 15.37 13.23
CA GLU A 339 -16.90 15.76 14.13
C GLU A 339 -17.36 15.73 15.59
N CYS A 340 -16.58 15.09 16.44
CA CYS A 340 -16.87 14.97 17.86
C CYS A 340 -15.59 14.84 18.70
N PHE A 341 -15.74 14.50 19.97
CA PHE A 341 -14.65 14.11 20.84
C PHE A 341 -14.90 12.71 21.40
N ILE A 342 -13.87 11.86 21.37
CA ILE A 342 -13.83 10.59 22.10
C ILE A 342 -12.97 10.84 23.34
N GLY A 343 -13.57 10.85 24.52
CA GLY A 343 -12.96 11.46 25.70
C GLY A 343 -12.66 12.94 25.44
N PHE A 344 -11.39 13.31 25.45
CA PHE A 344 -10.90 14.66 25.10
C PHE A 344 -10.18 14.70 23.74
N ALA A 345 -10.04 13.57 23.04
CA ALA A 345 -9.38 13.51 21.75
C ALA A 345 -10.33 13.96 20.64
N PRO A 346 -9.95 14.92 19.78
CA PRO A 346 -10.76 15.29 18.62
C PRO A 346 -10.83 14.11 17.64
N ALA A 347 -12.04 13.79 17.19
CA ALA A 347 -12.30 12.71 16.24
C ALA A 347 -13.32 13.13 15.18
N THR A 348 -13.28 12.43 14.06
CA THR A 348 -14.35 12.39 13.06
C THR A 348 -14.83 10.94 13.02
N VAL A 349 -16.12 10.73 13.26
CA VAL A 349 -16.75 9.41 13.34
C VAL A 349 -17.74 9.24 12.20
#